data_AF-A0A961RD63-F1
#
_entry.id   AF-A0A961RD63-F1
#
_cell.length_a   1.000
_cell.length_b   1.000
_cell.length_c   1.000
_cell.angle_alpha   90.00
_cell.angle_beta   90.00
_cell.angle_gamma   90.00
#
_symmetry.space_group_name_H-M   'P 1'
#
loop_
_entity.id
_entity.type
_entity.pdbx_description
1 polymer ?
#
loop_
_entity_poly.entity_id
_entity_poly.type
_entity_poly.pdbx_seq_one_letter_code
_entity_poly.pdbx_strand_id
1 'polypeptide(L)'
;MHRYRSHTCAALRKADAGTTTRLSGWVHRVRDHGGLLFIDLRDHFGITQIVADPDSPAFKTAETVRGEWVIRVDGDVKERSAEAVNPNLPTGEIEIFAREIEVLSRAGELPLPVFGEPDYPEDIRLKYRFLDLRRETLHANIMTRTKIIRDMRNRMEAAGFTEFSTPILTASSPEGARDFLVPSRIHAGEFYALPQAPQQYKQLLMMSGFDR
;
A
#
# COMPACT_ATOMS: atom_id res chain seq x y z
N MET A 1 11.96 21.47 2.67
CA MET A 1 11.06 20.36 3.07
C MET A 1 10.08 20.11 1.92
N HIS A 2 9.87 18.87 1.48
CA HIS A 2 8.97 18.56 0.37
C HIS A 2 7.50 18.89 0.72
N ARG A 3 6.67 19.25 -0.28
CA ARG A 3 5.30 19.78 -0.07
C ARG A 3 4.42 18.89 0.80
N TYR A 4 4.54 17.57 0.66
CA TYR A 4 3.64 16.61 1.28
C TYR A 4 4.26 15.79 2.41
N ARG A 5 5.59 15.65 2.49
CA ARG A 5 6.20 14.81 3.51
C ARG A 5 7.68 15.13 3.71
N SER A 6 8.16 15.01 4.94
CA SER A 6 9.59 14.89 5.27
C SER A 6 9.96 13.47 5.66
N HIS A 7 9.04 12.76 6.32
CA HIS A 7 9.23 11.40 6.82
C HIS A 7 8.06 10.51 6.40
N THR A 8 8.24 9.19 6.49
CA THR A 8 7.12 8.24 6.40
C THR A 8 6.46 8.10 7.77
N CYS A 9 5.22 7.63 7.80
CA CYS A 9 4.47 7.41 9.04
C CYS A 9 5.02 6.26 9.91
N ALA A 10 6.17 5.66 9.55
CA ALA A 10 6.85 4.66 10.37
C ALA A 10 8.35 4.98 10.57
N ALA A 11 8.83 6.15 10.13
CA ALA A 11 10.25 6.50 10.16
C ALA A 11 10.71 7.06 11.52
N LEU A 12 9.86 7.85 12.20
CA LEU A 12 10.24 8.61 13.39
C LEU A 12 10.47 7.72 14.62
N ARG A 13 11.45 8.08 15.43
CA ARG A 13 11.88 7.39 16.66
C ARG A 13 12.01 8.40 17.79
N LYS A 14 12.24 7.88 19.00
CA LYS A 14 12.48 8.69 20.20
C LYS A 14 13.59 9.74 20.00
N ALA A 15 14.64 9.39 19.26
CA ALA A 15 15.75 10.30 18.96
C ALA A 15 15.34 11.55 18.14
N ASP A 16 14.18 11.53 17.50
CA ASP A 16 13.67 12.66 16.71
C ASP A 16 12.85 13.65 17.56
N ALA A 17 12.68 13.40 18.86
CA ALA A 17 11.91 14.27 19.75
C ALA A 17 12.46 15.71 19.77
N GLY A 18 11.55 16.68 19.78
CA GLY A 18 11.87 18.11 19.71
C GLY A 18 12.11 18.65 18.29
N THR A 19 12.09 17.78 17.27
CA THR A 19 12.16 18.21 15.87
C THR A 19 10.77 18.48 15.28
N THR A 20 10.73 19.18 14.15
CA THR A 20 9.50 19.38 13.36
C THR A 20 9.43 18.36 12.23
N THR A 21 8.22 17.93 11.89
CA THR A 21 7.99 16.95 10.82
C THR A 21 6.76 17.30 10.01
N ARG A 22 6.74 16.81 8.76
CA ARG A 22 5.60 16.83 7.88
C ARG A 22 5.26 15.41 7.47
N LEU A 23 4.05 14.97 7.80
CA LEU A 23 3.54 13.67 7.42
C LEU A 23 2.29 13.82 6.54
N SER A 24 2.13 12.94 5.56
CA SER A 24 0.90 12.82 4.79
C SER A 24 0.48 11.37 4.72
N GLY A 25 -0.82 11.12 4.81
CA GLY A 25 -1.37 9.78 4.81
C GLY A 25 -2.89 9.77 4.91
N TRP A 26 -3.42 8.58 5.15
CA TRP A 26 -4.82 8.34 5.43
C TRP A 26 -5.06 8.32 6.92
N VAL A 27 -6.15 8.94 7.35
CA VAL A 27 -6.62 8.85 8.73
C VAL A 27 -7.12 7.44 8.96
N HIS A 28 -6.38 6.63 9.70
CA HIS A 28 -6.76 5.25 9.97
C HIS A 28 -7.94 5.19 10.94
N ARG A 29 -7.88 5.98 12.02
CA ARG A 29 -8.98 6.23 12.94
C ARG A 29 -8.76 7.53 13.69
N VAL A 30 -9.85 8.05 14.26
CA VAL A 30 -9.84 9.21 15.17
C VAL A 30 -10.41 8.74 16.51
N ARG A 31 -9.79 9.15 17.61
CA ARG A 31 -10.23 8.86 18.98
C ARG A 31 -10.31 10.18 19.75
N ASP A 32 -11.41 10.42 20.44
CA ASP A 32 -11.64 11.63 21.25
C ASP A 32 -11.72 11.23 22.73
N HIS A 33 -10.88 11.87 23.55
CA HIS A 33 -10.84 11.67 25.00
C HIS A 33 -11.14 13.00 25.72
N GLY A 34 -12.33 13.55 25.49
CA GLY A 34 -12.80 14.73 26.21
C GLY A 34 -12.08 16.00 25.80
N GLY A 35 -11.92 16.22 24.49
CA GLY A 35 -11.24 17.40 23.94
C GLY A 35 -9.76 17.18 23.63
N LEU A 36 -9.25 15.98 23.84
CA LEU A 36 -7.96 15.53 23.33
C LEU A 36 -8.16 14.56 22.16
N LEU A 37 -7.80 15.00 20.96
CA LEU A 37 -7.96 14.22 19.73
C LEU A 37 -6.69 13.46 19.39
N PHE A 38 -6.85 12.15 19.18
CA PHE A 38 -5.80 11.27 18.68
C PHE A 38 -6.17 10.78 17.29
N ILE A 39 -5.30 11.06 16.32
CA ILE A 39 -5.45 10.62 14.94
C ILE A 39 -4.33 9.63 14.63
N ASP A 40 -4.68 8.40 14.28
CA ASP A 40 -3.69 7.44 13.79
C ASP A 40 -3.53 7.69 12.29
N LEU A 41 -2.39 8.29 11.88
CA LEU A 41 -2.10 8.59 10.48
C LEU A 41 -1.32 7.44 9.86
N ARG A 42 -1.86 6.87 8.78
CA ARG A 42 -1.31 5.71 8.07
C ARG A 42 -0.77 6.09 6.70
N ASP A 43 0.38 5.56 6.34
CA ASP A 43 0.85 5.49 4.95
C ASP A 43 1.25 4.06 4.57
N HIS A 44 1.97 3.91 3.47
CA HIS A 44 2.47 2.61 3.01
C HIS A 44 3.37 1.90 4.02
N PHE A 45 4.08 2.66 4.86
CA PHE A 45 5.16 2.16 5.71
C PHE A 45 4.69 1.85 7.12
N GLY A 46 3.58 2.45 7.56
CA GLY A 46 2.97 2.16 8.85
C GLY A 46 2.16 3.33 9.39
N ILE A 47 2.11 3.43 10.71
CA ILE A 47 1.23 4.34 11.45
C ILE A 47 2.03 5.21 12.41
N THR A 48 1.69 6.50 12.50
CA THR A 48 2.14 7.42 13.55
C THR A 48 0.93 8.09 14.19
N GLN A 49 0.96 8.24 15.51
CA GLN A 49 -0.08 8.98 16.24
C GLN A 49 0.15 10.48 16.12
N ILE A 50 -0.92 11.19 15.78
CA ILE A 50 -1.01 12.64 15.81
C ILE A 50 -1.92 13.02 16.98
N VAL A 51 -1.54 14.05 17.72
CA VAL A 51 -2.30 14.60 18.85
C VAL A 51 -2.66 16.05 18.56
N ALA A 52 -3.91 16.39 18.84
CA ALA A 52 -4.39 17.77 18.87
C ALA A 52 -5.24 17.98 20.12
N ASP A 53 -4.80 18.88 21.00
CA ASP A 53 -5.56 19.41 22.13
C ASP A 53 -6.09 20.82 21.81
N PRO A 54 -6.88 21.46 22.68
CA PRO A 54 -7.42 22.80 22.41
C PRO A 54 -6.37 23.90 22.20
N ASP A 55 -5.12 23.67 22.63
CA ASP A 55 -3.99 24.58 22.42
C ASP A 55 -3.32 24.37 21.05
N SER A 56 -3.66 23.29 20.34
CA SER A 56 -3.24 23.07 18.97
C SER A 56 -3.91 24.08 18.02
N PRO A 57 -3.14 24.84 17.21
CA PRO A 57 -3.72 25.69 16.18
C PRO A 57 -4.54 24.90 15.13
N ALA A 58 -4.29 23.60 15.02
CA ALA A 58 -4.98 22.71 14.11
C ALA A 58 -6.23 22.05 14.72
N PHE A 59 -6.58 22.32 15.98
CA PHE A 59 -7.63 21.62 16.72
C PHE A 59 -8.98 21.65 15.98
N LYS A 60 -9.42 22.84 15.54
CA LYS A 60 -10.69 23.00 14.80
C LYS A 60 -10.73 22.14 13.53
N THR A 61 -9.60 22.00 12.84
CA THR A 61 -9.52 21.14 11.66
C THR A 61 -9.54 19.67 12.07
N ALA A 62 -8.79 19.29 13.11
CA ALA A 62 -8.78 17.93 13.66
C ALA A 62 -10.18 17.43 14.05
N GLU A 63 -11.04 18.29 14.62
CA GLU A 63 -12.43 17.96 14.97
C GLU A 63 -13.28 17.54 13.76
N THR A 64 -12.92 18.01 12.56
CA THR A 64 -13.66 17.70 11.32
C THR A 64 -13.15 16.46 10.61
N VAL A 65 -11.94 16.00 10.91
CA VAL A 65 -11.29 14.89 10.23
C VAL A 65 -12.06 13.59 10.50
N ARG A 66 -12.19 12.75 9.47
CA ARG A 66 -12.86 11.44 9.55
C ARG A 66 -11.96 10.34 8.97
N GLY A 67 -12.34 9.08 9.24
CA GLY A 67 -11.65 7.90 8.72
C GLY A 67 -11.46 7.96 7.20
N GLU A 68 -10.29 7.51 6.75
CA GLU A 68 -9.82 7.48 5.37
C GLU A 68 -9.72 8.83 4.64
N TRP A 69 -9.88 9.96 5.34
CA TRP A 69 -9.49 11.26 4.80
C TRP A 69 -7.98 11.28 4.54
N VAL A 70 -7.58 11.92 3.44
CA VAL A 70 -6.17 12.16 3.11
C VAL A 70 -5.80 13.52 3.67
N ILE A 71 -4.85 13.53 4.60
CA ILE A 71 -4.41 14.76 5.27
C ILE A 71 -2.89 14.92 5.18
N ARG A 72 -2.44 16.16 5.25
CA ARG A 72 -1.07 16.53 5.62
C ARG A 72 -1.11 17.10 7.03
N VAL A 73 -0.14 16.72 7.85
CA VAL A 73 0.10 17.26 9.18
C VAL A 73 1.50 17.82 9.24
N ASP A 74 1.63 19.09 9.60
CA ASP A 74 2.87 19.68 10.08
C ASP A 74 2.81 19.74 11.60
N GLY A 75 3.84 19.28 12.29
CA GLY A 75 3.82 19.19 13.73
C GLY A 75 5.16 18.93 14.38
N ASP A 76 5.16 18.93 15.70
CA ASP A 76 6.34 18.72 16.53
C ASP A 76 6.37 17.28 17.02
N VAL A 77 7.52 16.61 16.92
CA VAL A 77 7.71 15.27 17.47
C VAL A 77 7.86 15.38 18.99
N LYS A 78 6.97 14.73 19.73
CA LYS A 78 6.99 14.66 21.19
C LYS A 78 7.19 13.21 21.65
N GLU A 79 7.88 13.03 22.76
CA GLU A 79 7.89 11.75 23.45
C GLU A 79 6.52 11.52 24.10
N ARG A 80 6.06 10.27 24.06
CA ARG A 80 4.90 9.87 24.86
C ARG A 80 5.28 9.74 26.32
N SER A 81 4.29 9.90 27.20
CA SER A 81 4.46 9.48 28.60
C SER A 81 4.74 7.99 28.67
N ALA A 82 5.45 7.55 29.70
CA ALA A 82 5.83 6.14 29.88
C ALA A 82 4.61 5.19 29.86
N GLU A 83 3.47 5.65 30.34
CA GLU A 83 2.20 4.89 30.37
C GLU A 83 1.49 4.84 29.00
N ALA A 84 1.79 5.76 28.09
CA ALA A 84 1.18 5.86 26.76
C ALA A 84 2.03 5.24 25.63
N VAL A 85 3.20 4.67 25.97
CA VAL A 85 4.07 3.97 25.02
C VAL A 85 3.34 2.75 24.45
N ASN A 86 3.33 2.63 23.13
CA ASN A 86 2.73 1.48 22.44
C ASN A 86 3.80 0.53 21.89
N PRO A 87 4.09 -0.61 22.53
CA PRO A 87 5.14 -1.52 22.07
C PRO A 87 4.83 -2.20 20.73
N ASN A 88 3.58 -2.16 20.26
CA ASN A 88 3.17 -2.76 18.99
C ASN A 88 3.46 -1.86 17.78
N LEU A 89 3.92 -0.62 18.00
CA LEU A 89 4.22 0.32 16.93
C LEU A 89 5.70 0.73 16.97
N PRO A 90 6.41 0.74 15.81
CA PRO A 90 7.77 1.26 15.74
C PRO A 90 7.90 2.74 16.15
N THR A 91 6.80 3.48 16.07
CA THR A 91 6.65 4.90 16.44
C THR A 91 6.00 5.06 17.80
N GLY A 92 5.84 3.97 18.56
CA GLY A 92 5.03 3.92 19.77
C GLY A 92 5.59 4.68 20.97
N GLU A 93 6.86 5.10 20.92
CA GLU A 93 7.48 5.97 21.93
C GLU A 93 7.27 7.46 21.65
N ILE A 94 6.76 7.81 20.47
CA ILE A 94 6.56 9.20 20.04
C ILE A 94 5.12 9.47 19.59
N GLU A 95 4.81 10.74 19.48
CA GLU A 95 3.60 11.26 18.84
C GLU A 95 3.89 12.62 18.21
N ILE A 96 3.02 13.05 17.29
CA ILE A 96 3.17 14.34 16.62
C ILE A 96 2.12 15.29 17.15
N PHE A 97 2.56 16.36 17.79
CA PHE A 97 1.68 17.46 18.15
C PHE A 97 1.34 18.28 16.91
N ALA A 98 0.08 18.26 16.49
CA ALA A 98 -0.36 18.93 15.27
C ALA A 98 -0.23 20.46 15.42
N ARG A 99 0.48 21.09 14.49
CA ARG A 99 0.53 22.56 14.35
C ARG A 99 -0.34 23.04 13.20
N GLU A 100 -0.35 22.29 12.11
CA GLU A 100 -1.20 22.55 10.95
C GLU A 100 -1.76 21.21 10.43
N ILE A 101 -3.04 21.17 10.08
CA ILE A 101 -3.63 20.07 9.33
C ILE A 101 -4.22 20.64 8.04
N GLU A 102 -3.81 20.10 6.91
CA GLU A 102 -4.43 20.37 5.61
C GLU A 102 -5.18 19.11 5.15
N VAL A 103 -6.46 19.28 4.83
CA VAL A 103 -7.26 18.23 4.22
C VAL A 103 -6.99 18.21 2.72
N LEU A 104 -6.24 17.22 2.24
CA LEU A 104 -5.90 17.05 0.83
C LEU A 104 -7.05 16.42 0.06
N SER A 105 -7.78 15.49 0.68
CA SER A 105 -8.97 14.87 0.10
C SER A 105 -9.88 14.32 1.19
N ARG A 106 -11.19 14.56 1.06
CA ARG A 106 -12.20 13.98 1.95
C ARG A 106 -12.65 12.62 1.41
N ALA A 107 -12.79 11.65 2.29
CA ALA A 107 -13.47 10.40 1.98
C ALA A 107 -14.95 10.50 2.36
N GLY A 108 -15.81 9.92 1.53
CA GLY A 108 -17.21 9.67 1.88
C GLY A 108 -17.35 8.46 2.81
N GLU A 109 -18.58 8.05 3.06
CA GLU A 109 -18.87 6.81 3.78
C GLU A 109 -18.25 5.61 3.04
N LEU A 110 -17.58 4.74 3.79
CA LEU A 110 -16.83 3.63 3.20
C LEU A 110 -17.74 2.41 3.04
N PRO A 111 -17.81 1.81 1.85
CA PRO A 111 -18.54 0.56 1.63
C PRO A 111 -17.87 -0.64 2.30
N LEU A 112 -16.60 -0.50 2.70
CA LEU A 112 -15.79 -1.49 3.39
C LEU A 112 -14.85 -0.73 4.36
N PRO A 113 -14.92 -0.96 5.68
CA PRO A 113 -14.01 -0.34 6.63
C PRO A 113 -12.57 -0.84 6.44
N VAL A 114 -11.61 0.07 6.55
CA VAL A 114 -10.17 -0.27 6.50
C VAL A 114 -9.61 -0.55 7.89
N PHE A 115 -10.07 0.20 8.91
CA PHE A 115 -9.69 -0.02 10.31
C PHE A 115 -10.38 -1.25 10.90
N GLY A 116 -9.65 -2.00 11.74
CA GLY A 116 -10.16 -3.18 12.46
C GLY A 116 -10.32 -4.44 11.62
N GLU A 117 -10.26 -4.31 10.29
CA GLU A 117 -10.36 -5.42 9.34
C GLU A 117 -11.47 -6.45 9.62
N PRO A 118 -12.72 -6.04 9.87
CA PRO A 118 -13.82 -7.00 10.04
C PRO A 118 -13.95 -7.91 8.82
N ASP A 119 -14.45 -9.12 9.04
CA ASP A 119 -14.75 -10.03 7.94
C ASP A 119 -15.91 -9.48 7.11
N TYR A 120 -15.78 -9.54 5.78
CA TYR A 120 -16.70 -8.94 4.83
C TYR A 120 -16.87 -9.85 3.61
N PRO A 121 -18.06 -9.89 2.99
CA PRO A 121 -18.31 -10.67 1.80
C PRO A 121 -17.29 -10.42 0.68
N GLU A 122 -16.84 -11.49 0.04
CA GLU A 122 -15.79 -11.45 -0.99
C GLU A 122 -16.19 -10.58 -2.18
N ASP A 123 -17.45 -10.62 -2.61
CA ASP A 123 -17.98 -9.82 -3.71
C ASP A 123 -17.84 -8.32 -3.45
N ILE A 124 -18.11 -7.86 -2.22
CA ILE A 124 -17.90 -6.47 -1.81
C ILE A 124 -16.42 -6.13 -1.80
N ARG A 125 -15.58 -7.02 -1.28
CA ARG A 125 -14.12 -6.82 -1.24
C ARG A 125 -13.50 -6.75 -2.64
N LEU A 126 -13.98 -7.56 -3.59
CA LEU A 126 -13.53 -7.52 -4.98
C LEU A 126 -14.06 -6.29 -5.72
N LYS A 127 -15.32 -5.90 -5.47
CA LYS A 127 -15.90 -4.66 -6.04
C LYS A 127 -15.15 -3.40 -5.59
N TYR A 128 -14.76 -3.34 -4.31
CA TYR A 128 -14.01 -2.23 -3.72
C TYR A 128 -12.57 -2.61 -3.42
N ARG A 129 -11.93 -3.38 -4.31
CA ARG A 129 -10.59 -3.93 -4.09
C ARG A 129 -9.53 -2.87 -3.80
N PHE A 130 -9.69 -1.65 -4.33
CA PHE A 130 -8.81 -0.51 -4.05
C PHE A 130 -8.85 -0.04 -2.59
N LEU A 131 -9.95 -0.27 -1.85
CA LEU A 131 -10.03 -0.06 -0.40
C LEU A 131 -9.54 -1.30 0.35
N ASP A 132 -9.94 -2.49 -0.08
CA ASP A 132 -9.51 -3.76 0.56
C ASP A 132 -7.97 -3.87 0.55
N LEU A 133 -7.28 -3.41 -0.50
CA LEU A 133 -5.81 -3.37 -0.58
C LEU A 133 -5.14 -2.40 0.41
N ARG A 134 -5.90 -1.54 1.10
CA ARG A 134 -5.38 -0.67 2.18
C ARG A 134 -5.41 -1.33 3.55
N ARG A 135 -6.14 -2.45 3.69
CA ARG A 135 -6.16 -3.27 4.89
C ARG A 135 -4.76 -3.85 5.10
N GLU A 136 -4.25 -3.73 6.31
CA GLU A 136 -2.95 -4.21 6.78
C GLU A 136 -2.64 -5.65 6.34
N THR A 137 -3.53 -6.61 6.58
CA THR A 137 -3.28 -8.03 6.24
C THR A 137 -3.06 -8.21 4.74
N LEU A 138 -3.93 -7.60 3.92
CA LEU A 138 -3.82 -7.75 2.48
C LEU A 138 -2.64 -6.97 1.91
N HIS A 139 -2.37 -5.77 2.41
CA HIS A 139 -1.19 -4.99 2.04
C HIS A 139 0.09 -5.76 2.35
N ALA A 140 0.22 -6.33 3.56
CA ALA A 140 1.36 -7.15 3.96
C ALA A 140 1.53 -8.38 3.06
N ASN A 141 0.44 -9.03 2.67
CA ASN A 141 0.47 -10.16 1.73
C ASN A 141 1.02 -9.75 0.35
N ILE A 142 0.56 -8.62 -0.19
CA ILE A 142 1.06 -8.10 -1.48
C ILE A 142 2.55 -7.74 -1.39
N MET A 143 2.96 -7.06 -0.32
CA MET A 143 4.37 -6.70 -0.11
C MET A 143 5.26 -7.93 0.05
N THR A 144 4.79 -8.95 0.77
CA THR A 144 5.47 -10.24 0.91
C THR A 144 5.61 -10.94 -0.43
N ARG A 145 4.54 -10.99 -1.24
CA ARG A 145 4.59 -11.54 -2.60
C ARG A 145 5.64 -10.83 -3.46
N THR A 146 5.70 -9.50 -3.43
CA THR A 146 6.71 -8.73 -4.18
C THR A 146 8.13 -9.03 -3.70
N LYS A 147 8.34 -9.19 -2.39
CA LYS A 147 9.65 -9.58 -1.83
C LYS A 147 10.07 -10.97 -2.30
N ILE A 148 9.16 -11.94 -2.29
CA ILE A 148 9.41 -13.30 -2.79
C ILE A 148 9.81 -13.27 -4.26
N ILE A 149 9.05 -12.57 -5.11
CA ILE A 149 9.35 -12.46 -6.55
C ILE A 149 10.73 -11.85 -6.78
N ARG A 150 11.08 -10.79 -6.03
CA ARG A 150 12.39 -10.15 -6.12
C ARG A 150 13.51 -11.10 -5.72
N ASP A 151 13.36 -11.82 -4.61
CA ASP A 151 14.37 -12.78 -4.14
C ASP A 151 14.55 -13.93 -5.13
N MET A 152 13.45 -14.47 -5.68
CA MET A 152 13.49 -15.48 -6.73
C MET A 152 14.26 -15.01 -7.96
N ARG A 153 13.95 -13.80 -8.47
CA ARG A 153 14.65 -13.22 -9.63
C ARG A 153 16.14 -13.06 -9.38
N ASN A 154 16.52 -12.47 -8.26
CA ASN A 154 17.93 -12.27 -7.89
C ASN A 154 18.69 -13.61 -7.81
N ARG A 155 18.06 -14.66 -7.28
CA ARG A 155 18.67 -15.99 -7.20
C ARG A 155 18.81 -16.66 -8.56
N MET A 156 17.82 -16.51 -9.43
CA MET A 156 17.89 -17.03 -10.80
C MET A 156 19.01 -16.35 -11.60
N GLU A 157 19.09 -15.02 -11.52
CA GLU A 157 20.17 -14.23 -12.14
C GLU A 157 21.54 -14.64 -11.59
N ALA A 158 21.69 -14.76 -10.27
CA ALA A 158 22.93 -15.22 -9.65
C ALA A 158 23.32 -16.67 -10.05
N ALA A 159 22.35 -17.49 -10.44
CA ALA A 159 22.57 -18.84 -10.97
C ALA A 159 22.83 -18.87 -12.49
N GLY A 160 22.92 -17.70 -13.14
CA GLY A 160 23.22 -17.53 -14.55
C GLY A 160 22.01 -17.61 -15.49
N PHE A 161 20.77 -17.59 -14.97
CA PHE A 161 19.57 -17.55 -15.80
C PHE A 161 19.31 -16.14 -16.34
N THR A 162 18.87 -16.05 -17.59
CA THR A 162 18.46 -14.80 -18.24
C THR A 162 16.93 -14.69 -18.24
N GLU A 163 16.38 -13.54 -17.83
CA GLU A 163 14.93 -13.31 -17.88
C GLU A 163 14.48 -12.95 -19.31
N PHE A 164 13.81 -13.88 -19.99
CA PHE A 164 13.24 -13.68 -21.32
C PHE A 164 11.74 -13.39 -21.27
N SER A 165 11.29 -12.37 -21.99
CA SER A 165 9.88 -12.12 -22.24
C SER A 165 9.41 -12.87 -23.49
N THR A 166 8.34 -13.65 -23.38
CA THR A 166 7.76 -14.41 -24.50
C THR A 166 6.44 -13.79 -24.98
N PRO A 167 6.05 -13.94 -26.26
CA PRO A 167 4.79 -13.41 -26.76
C PRO A 167 3.55 -13.91 -25.99
N ILE A 168 2.57 -13.02 -25.79
CA ILE A 168 1.29 -13.32 -25.13
C ILE A 168 0.17 -13.59 -26.14
N LEU A 169 0.31 -13.15 -27.38
CA LEU A 169 -0.60 -13.51 -28.47
C LEU A 169 0.07 -14.63 -29.29
N THR A 170 -0.43 -15.85 -29.16
CA THR A 170 0.16 -17.05 -29.78
C THR A 170 -0.82 -17.72 -30.73
N ALA A 171 -0.36 -18.72 -31.49
CA ALA A 171 -1.27 -19.65 -32.13
C ALA A 171 -1.99 -20.49 -31.07
N SER A 172 -3.23 -20.89 -31.35
CA SER A 172 -3.98 -21.84 -30.50
C SER A 172 -3.47 -23.26 -30.71
N SER A 173 -3.43 -24.05 -29.63
CA SER A 173 -3.14 -25.48 -29.69
C SER A 173 -4.37 -26.28 -29.26
N PRO A 174 -4.86 -27.23 -30.09
CA PRO A 174 -6.07 -27.99 -29.78
C PRO A 174 -5.89 -29.05 -28.68
N GLU A 175 -4.68 -29.28 -28.19
CA GLU A 175 -4.35 -30.40 -27.29
C GLU A 175 -4.47 -30.05 -25.79
N GLY A 176 -4.61 -28.77 -25.44
CA GLY A 176 -4.58 -28.27 -24.07
C GLY A 176 -5.95 -27.98 -23.45
N ALA A 177 -5.93 -27.19 -22.37
CA ALA A 177 -7.15 -26.57 -21.84
C ALA A 177 -7.79 -25.62 -22.88
N ARG A 178 -8.99 -25.10 -22.61
CA ARG A 178 -9.60 -24.11 -23.52
C ARG A 178 -8.80 -22.82 -23.53
N ASP A 179 -8.39 -22.40 -24.72
CA ASP A 179 -7.69 -21.14 -24.93
C ASP A 179 -8.65 -19.94 -24.85
N PHE A 180 -8.15 -18.83 -24.30
CA PHE A 180 -8.79 -17.53 -24.48
C PHE A 180 -8.42 -16.98 -25.86
N LEU A 181 -9.43 -16.80 -26.72
CA LEU A 181 -9.24 -16.33 -28.08
C LEU A 181 -9.29 -14.80 -28.16
N VAL A 182 -8.39 -14.24 -28.96
CA VAL A 182 -8.31 -12.80 -29.26
C VAL A 182 -8.45 -12.64 -30.79
N PRO A 183 -9.58 -12.10 -31.29
CA PRO A 183 -9.80 -11.96 -32.73
C PRO A 183 -8.81 -10.98 -33.36
N SER A 184 -8.26 -11.32 -34.53
CA SER A 184 -7.40 -10.44 -35.29
C SER A 184 -8.23 -9.44 -36.11
N ARG A 185 -7.92 -8.14 -35.96
CA ARG A 185 -8.48 -7.11 -36.84
C ARG A 185 -7.87 -7.15 -38.26
N ILE A 186 -6.62 -7.60 -38.37
CA ILE A 186 -5.84 -7.55 -39.63
C ILE A 186 -6.14 -8.79 -40.48
N HIS A 187 -6.26 -9.95 -39.84
CA HIS A 187 -6.48 -11.23 -40.50
C HIS A 187 -7.90 -11.71 -40.22
N ALA A 188 -8.82 -11.38 -41.15
CA ALA A 188 -10.25 -11.67 -40.97
C ALA A 188 -10.50 -13.19 -40.89
N GLY A 189 -11.21 -13.61 -39.84
CA GLY A 189 -11.48 -15.03 -39.56
C GLY A 189 -10.40 -15.74 -38.74
N GLU A 190 -9.29 -15.06 -38.42
CA GLU A 190 -8.19 -15.62 -37.62
C GLU A 190 -8.19 -15.08 -36.19
N PHE A 191 -7.65 -15.90 -35.28
CA PHE A 191 -7.60 -15.64 -33.84
C PHE A 191 -6.20 -15.93 -33.30
N TYR A 192 -5.76 -15.10 -32.37
CA TYR A 192 -4.69 -15.45 -31.44
C TYR A 192 -5.28 -16.16 -30.22
N ALA A 193 -4.41 -16.83 -29.47
CA ALA A 193 -4.70 -17.40 -28.17
C ALA A 193 -3.79 -16.79 -27.10
N LEU A 194 -4.28 -16.69 -25.86
CA LEU A 194 -3.42 -16.44 -24.70
C LEU A 194 -2.72 -17.74 -24.29
N PRO A 195 -1.39 -17.75 -24.07
CA PRO A 195 -0.65 -18.96 -23.78
C PRO A 195 -1.01 -19.50 -22.40
N GLN A 196 -1.20 -20.81 -22.30
CA GLN A 196 -1.34 -21.50 -21.02
C GLN A 196 0.00 -21.55 -20.27
N ALA A 197 1.10 -21.69 -21.03
CA ALA A 197 2.46 -21.68 -20.55
C ALA A 197 3.42 -21.30 -21.69
N PRO A 198 4.63 -20.78 -21.40
CA PRO A 198 5.61 -20.44 -22.42
C PRO A 198 6.36 -21.68 -22.97
N GLN A 199 5.72 -22.86 -22.98
CA GLN A 199 6.38 -24.15 -23.21
C GLN A 199 7.10 -24.23 -24.56
N GLN A 200 6.44 -23.83 -25.65
CA GLN A 200 7.04 -23.81 -26.98
C GLN A 200 8.17 -22.79 -27.06
N TYR A 201 7.97 -21.58 -26.53
CA TYR A 201 8.98 -20.52 -26.56
C TYR A 201 10.22 -20.84 -25.74
N LYS A 202 10.09 -21.42 -24.54
CA LYS A 202 11.27 -21.81 -23.75
C LYS A 202 12.10 -22.87 -24.49
N GLN A 203 11.47 -23.81 -25.20
CA GLN A 203 12.18 -24.78 -26.02
C GLN A 203 12.88 -24.13 -27.23
N LEU A 204 12.20 -23.20 -27.91
CA LEU A 204 12.81 -22.42 -28.99
C LEU A 204 14.02 -21.60 -28.51
N LEU A 205 13.97 -21.03 -27.31
CA LEU A 205 15.11 -20.33 -26.70
C LEU A 205 16.30 -21.28 -26.49
N MET A 206 16.06 -22.48 -25.97
CA MET A 206 17.12 -23.50 -25.85
C MET A 206 17.71 -23.88 -27.21
N MET A 207 16.86 -24.09 -28.22
CA MET A 207 17.31 -24.38 -29.60
C MET A 207 18.08 -23.21 -30.23
N SER A 208 17.84 -21.98 -29.78
CA SER A 208 18.52 -20.77 -30.25
C SER A 208 19.88 -20.53 -29.59
N GLY A 209 20.32 -21.42 -28.69
CA GLY A 209 21.62 -21.35 -28.04
C GLY A 209 21.65 -20.53 -26.75
N PHE A 210 20.49 -20.15 -26.20
CA PHE A 210 20.43 -19.60 -24.84
C PHE A 210 20.54 -20.76 -23.83
N ASP A 211 21.55 -20.72 -22.96
CA ASP A 211 21.83 -21.81 -22.01
C ASP A 211 20.77 -21.91 -20.89
N ARG A 212 20.39 -20.77 -20.30
CA ARG A 212 19.54 -20.69 -19.09
C ARG A 212 18.63 -19.47 -19.08
#